data_AF-A0A1B6I7S0-F1
#
_entry.id   AF-A0A1B6I7S0-F1
#
_cell.length_a   1.000
_cell.length_b   1.000
_cell.length_c   1.000
_cell.angle_alpha   90.00
_cell.angle_beta   90.00
_cell.angle_gamma   90.00
#
_symmetry.space_group_name_H-M   'P 1'
#
loop_
_entity.id
_entity.type
_entity.pdbx_description
1 polymer ?
#
loop_
_entity_poly.entity_id
_entity_poly.type
_entity_poly.pdbx_seq_one_letter_code
_entity_poly.pdbx_strand_id
1 'polypeptide(L)'
;MEGNYNKIFLAKGNVPAESYNFFIDILLETVRDEIATCLEKAYRKISAHEATRMLNLPNQTAIKDYGSKKNWTLGRDNYYTFGVEEKKSEEALPSTELIEQVIEYARELEMIV
;
A
#
# COMPACT_ATOMS: atom_id res chain seq x y z
N MET A 1 -2.59 -11.86 -7.54
CA MET A 1 -1.76 -11.07 -8.46
C MET A 1 -0.45 -10.82 -7.75
N GLU A 2 0.67 -11.42 -8.19
CA GLU A 2 1.97 -11.23 -7.52
C GLU A 2 2.44 -9.78 -7.70
N GLY A 3 2.67 -9.04 -6.62
CA GLY A 3 3.16 -7.65 -6.62
C GLY A 3 4.61 -7.48 -7.10
N ASN A 4 5.08 -8.33 -8.03
CA ASN A 4 6.41 -8.24 -8.61
C ASN A 4 6.41 -7.25 -9.79
N TYR A 5 6.41 -5.96 -9.45
CA TYR A 5 6.35 -4.86 -10.42
C TYR A 5 7.59 -4.78 -11.33
N ASN A 6 8.73 -5.30 -10.88
CA ASN A 6 9.96 -5.33 -11.69
C ASN A 6 9.77 -6.12 -13.00
N LYS A 7 9.01 -7.22 -12.98
CA LYS A 7 8.70 -7.99 -14.19
C LYS A 7 7.83 -7.21 -15.17
N ILE A 8 6.92 -6.37 -14.69
CA ILE A 8 6.03 -5.56 -15.52
C ILE A 8 6.82 -4.46 -16.24
N PHE A 9 7.77 -3.82 -15.54
CA PHE A 9 8.67 -2.84 -16.14
C PHE A 9 9.60 -3.45 -17.19
N LEU A 10 10.10 -4.67 -16.97
CA LEU A 10 10.90 -5.41 -17.96
C LEU A 10 10.07 -5.85 -19.17
N ALA A 11 8.81 -6.24 -18.95
CA ALA A 11 7.90 -6.67 -20.01
C ALA A 11 7.59 -5.55 -21.01
N LYS A 12 7.61 -4.27 -20.59
CA LYS A 12 7.51 -3.12 -21.52
C LYS A 12 8.61 -3.13 -22.59
N GLY A 13 9.81 -3.61 -22.27
CA GLY A 13 10.90 -3.72 -23.24
C GLY A 13 10.81 -4.94 -24.17
N ASN A 14 9.96 -5.91 -23.84
CA ASN A 14 9.88 -7.21 -24.53
C ASN A 14 8.51 -7.45 -25.18
N VAL A 15 7.82 -6.38 -25.57
CA VAL A 15 6.49 -6.45 -26.19
C VAL A 15 6.63 -6.91 -27.65
N PRO A 16 6.01 -8.02 -28.08
CA PRO A 16 6.19 -8.56 -29.43
C PRO A 16 5.61 -7.70 -30.56
N ALA A 17 4.64 -6.83 -30.26
CA ALA A 17 4.01 -5.96 -31.24
C ALA A 17 3.71 -4.57 -30.67
N GLU A 18 4.02 -3.54 -31.45
CA GLU A 18 3.94 -2.12 -31.04
C GLU A 18 2.53 -1.68 -30.65
N SER A 19 1.50 -2.30 -31.20
CA SER A 19 0.09 -2.04 -30.87
C SER A 19 -0.25 -2.30 -29.39
N TYR A 20 0.51 -3.16 -28.71
CA TYR A 20 0.31 -3.43 -27.28
C TYR A 20 0.96 -2.39 -26.37
N ASN A 21 1.87 -1.54 -26.88
CA ASN A 21 2.51 -0.50 -26.07
C ASN A 21 1.47 0.45 -25.48
N PHE A 22 0.43 0.79 -26.24
CA PHE A 22 -0.67 1.64 -25.76
C PHE A 22 -1.34 1.06 -24.50
N PHE A 23 -1.64 -0.23 -24.49
CA PHE A 23 -2.27 -0.89 -23.35
C PHE A 23 -1.29 -1.08 -22.18
N ILE A 24 -0.02 -1.35 -22.48
CA ILE A 24 1.03 -1.47 -21.46
C ILE A 24 1.27 -0.13 -20.76
N ASP A 25 1.21 1.00 -21.47
CA ASP A 25 1.37 2.31 -20.88
C ASP A 25 0.24 2.65 -19.90
N ILE A 26 -1.02 2.33 -20.26
CA ILE A 26 -2.18 2.46 -19.36
C ILE A 26 -2.03 1.54 -18.13
N LEU A 27 -1.60 0.30 -18.36
CA LEU A 27 -1.37 -0.66 -17.27
C LEU A 27 -0.26 -0.16 -16.32
N LEU A 28 0.81 0.42 -16.83
CA LEU A 28 1.89 0.97 -16.01
C LEU A 28 1.45 2.18 -15.20
N GLU A 29 0.56 3.01 -15.72
CA GLU A 29 -0.02 4.12 -14.95
C GLU A 29 -0.83 3.62 -13.76
N THR A 30 -1.74 2.67 -14.00
CA THR A 30 -2.53 2.05 -12.92
C THR A 30 -1.67 1.32 -11.88
N VAL A 31 -0.65 0.60 -12.32
CA VAL A 31 0.31 -0.07 -11.43
C VAL A 31 1.08 0.95 -10.58
N ARG A 32 1.50 2.08 -11.14
CA ARG A 32 2.17 3.14 -10.38
C ARG A 32 1.26 3.74 -9.31
N ASP A 33 -0.02 3.93 -9.62
CA ASP A 33 -1.01 4.43 -8.65
C ASP A 33 -1.26 3.44 -7.51
N GLU A 34 -1.30 2.13 -7.79
CA GLU A 34 -1.38 1.08 -6.78
C GLU A 34 -0.12 1.03 -5.90
N ILE A 35 1.08 1.12 -6.49
CA ILE A 35 2.35 1.20 -5.75
C ILE A 35 2.33 2.43 -4.83
N ALA A 36 1.92 3.60 -5.32
CA ALA A 36 1.82 4.82 -4.51
C ALA A 36 0.87 4.64 -3.32
N THR A 37 -0.31 4.06 -3.54
CA THR A 37 -1.30 3.78 -2.49
C THR A 37 -0.78 2.77 -1.48
N CYS A 38 0.00 1.79 -1.91
CA CYS A 38 0.67 0.83 -1.03
C CYS A 38 1.78 1.50 -0.21
N LEU A 39 2.57 2.39 -0.81
CA LEU A 39 3.62 3.14 -0.12
C LEU A 39 3.06 4.00 1.01
N GLU A 40 1.92 4.67 0.78
CA GLU A 40 1.20 5.46 1.79
C GLU A 40 0.78 4.61 3.01
N LYS A 41 0.36 3.36 2.78
CA LYS A 41 -0.10 2.46 3.84
C LYS A 41 1.05 1.74 4.56
N ALA A 42 2.12 1.41 3.84
CA ALA A 42 3.20 0.58 4.35
C ALA A 42 4.26 1.38 5.12
N TYR A 43 4.51 2.63 4.73
CA TYR A 43 5.60 3.43 5.30
C TYR A 43 5.07 4.61 6.10
N ARG A 44 5.66 4.87 7.27
CA ARG A 44 5.40 6.09 8.05
C ARG A 44 6.17 7.30 7.51
N LYS A 45 7.37 7.03 7.00
CA LYS A 45 8.23 8.00 6.34
C LYS A 45 9.02 7.31 5.23
N ILE A 46 9.21 7.97 4.10
CA ILE A 46 10.05 7.48 3.00
C ILE A 46 10.88 8.63 2.44
N SER A 47 12.13 8.37 2.05
CA SER A 47 12.97 9.38 1.40
C SER A 47 12.49 9.59 -0.03
N ALA A 48 12.66 10.80 -0.57
CA ALA A 48 12.35 11.08 -1.98
C ALA A 48 13.15 10.18 -2.94
N HIS A 49 14.37 9.80 -2.55
CA HIS A 49 15.22 8.89 -3.33
C HIS A 49 14.66 7.46 -3.38
N GLU A 50 14.25 6.90 -2.23
CA GLU A 50 13.63 5.57 -2.16
C GLU A 50 12.32 5.54 -2.96
N ALA A 51 11.50 6.58 -2.82
CA ALA A 51 10.22 6.69 -3.52
C ALA A 51 10.43 6.75 -5.04
N THR A 52 11.45 7.49 -5.51
CA THR A 52 11.80 7.57 -6.95
C THR A 52 12.18 6.20 -7.50
N ARG A 53 12.96 5.42 -6.75
CA ARG A 53 13.37 4.07 -7.13
C ARG A 53 12.19 3.09 -7.16
N MET A 54 11.32 3.13 -6.15
CA MET A 54 10.14 2.26 -6.04
C MET A 54 9.12 2.51 -7.17
N LEU A 55 8.90 3.76 -7.55
CA LEU A 55 7.97 4.15 -8.63
C LEU A 55 8.62 4.08 -10.03
N ASN A 56 9.93 3.77 -10.09
CA ASN A 56 10.72 3.73 -11.30
C ASN A 56 10.57 5.01 -12.14
N LEU A 57 10.69 6.16 -11.47
CA LEU A 57 10.61 7.49 -12.09
C LEU A 57 12.01 7.94 -12.54
N PRO A 58 12.15 8.56 -13.73
CA PRO A 58 13.46 8.95 -14.25
C PRO A 58 14.06 10.17 -13.54
N ASN A 59 13.25 10.98 -12.84
CA ASN A 59 13.69 12.28 -12.34
C ASN A 59 13.13 12.61 -10.95
N GLN A 60 13.94 13.28 -10.10
CA GLN A 60 13.50 13.83 -8.81
C GLN A 60 12.45 14.96 -8.94
N THR A 61 12.30 15.55 -10.12
CA THR A 61 11.23 16.52 -10.37
C THR A 61 9.88 15.83 -10.50
N ALA A 62 9.85 14.66 -11.15
CA ALA A 62 8.62 13.89 -11.34
C ALA A 62 8.04 13.42 -10.00
N ILE A 63 8.88 13.01 -9.03
CA ILE A 63 8.37 12.63 -7.70
C ILE A 63 7.74 13.81 -6.93
N LYS A 64 8.20 15.05 -7.17
CA LYS A 64 7.58 16.25 -6.58
C LYS A 64 6.19 16.53 -7.19
N ASP A 65 6.06 16.36 -8.50
CA ASP A 65 4.77 16.49 -9.19
C ASP A 65 3.79 15.40 -8.76
N TYR A 66 4.27 14.15 -8.66
CA TYR A 66 3.48 13.01 -8.13
C TYR A 66 3.09 13.23 -6.66
N GLY A 67 4.01 13.70 -5.82
CA GLY A 67 3.73 14.06 -4.44
C GLY A 67 2.67 15.16 -4.35
N SER A 68 2.69 16.14 -5.25
CA SER A 68 1.67 17.19 -5.31
C SER A 68 0.31 16.64 -5.75
N LYS A 69 0.27 15.75 -6.75
CA LYS A 69 -0.96 15.09 -7.23
C LYS A 69 -1.62 14.21 -6.15
N LYS A 70 -0.80 13.57 -5.30
CA LYS A 70 -1.25 12.70 -4.19
C LYS A 70 -1.34 13.41 -2.83
N ASN A 71 -1.10 14.73 -2.78
CA ASN A 71 -1.08 15.53 -1.54
C ASN A 71 -0.07 15.05 -0.47
N TRP A 72 1.07 14.50 -0.89
CA TRP A 72 2.12 14.07 0.02
C TRP A 72 2.83 15.27 0.65
N THR A 73 2.99 15.26 1.97
CA THR A 73 3.72 16.32 2.67
C THR A 73 5.23 16.06 2.58
N LEU A 74 5.94 16.96 1.91
CA LEU A 74 7.40 16.94 1.86
C LEU A 74 7.95 17.61 3.13
N GLY A 75 8.56 16.84 4.02
CA GLY A 75 9.28 17.36 5.16
C GLY A 75 10.55 18.09 4.72
N ARG A 76 11.05 18.99 5.58
CA ARG A 76 12.28 19.79 5.34
C ARG A 76 13.54 18.94 5.08
N ASP A 77 13.47 17.66 5.39
CA ASP A 77 14.56 16.70 5.34
C ASP A 77 14.52 15.80 4.06
N ASN A 78 13.70 16.16 3.05
CA ASN A 78 13.44 15.34 1.84
C ASN A 78 12.76 13.99 2.11
N TYR A 79 12.06 13.87 3.23
CA TYR A 79 11.22 12.72 3.55
C TYR A 79 9.75 13.06 3.34
N TYR A 80 9.03 12.16 2.65
CA TYR A 80 7.58 12.15 2.64
C TYR A 80 7.10 11.46 3.91
N THR A 81 6.23 12.14 4.66
CA THR A 81 5.61 11.58 5.86
C THR A 81 4.20 11.21 5.50
N PHE A 82 3.88 9.93 5.61
CA PHE A 82 2.52 9.45 5.45
C PHE A 82 1.92 9.39 6.85
N GLY A 83 0.77 10.04 7.00
CA GLY A 83 -0.08 9.80 8.15
C GLY A 83 -0.55 8.38 8.04
N VAL A 84 0.24 7.43 8.55
CA VAL A 84 -0.29 6.13 8.95
C VAL A 84 -1.40 6.53 9.89
N GLU A 85 -2.65 6.33 9.46
CA GLU A 85 -3.73 6.17 10.42
C GLU A 85 -3.17 5.16 11.40
N GLU A 86 -2.79 5.65 12.58
CA GLU A 86 -2.68 4.80 13.75
C GLU A 86 -4.03 4.09 13.73
N LYS A 87 -4.05 2.86 13.19
CA LYS A 87 -5.02 1.86 13.58
C LYS A 87 -4.87 1.89 15.07
N LYS A 88 -5.78 2.63 15.69
CA LYS A 88 -5.89 2.83 17.10
C LYS A 88 -5.54 1.48 17.70
N SER A 89 -4.47 1.46 18.48
CA SER A 89 -4.20 0.36 19.40
C SER A 89 -5.24 0.33 20.53
N GLU A 90 -6.49 0.64 20.19
CA GLU A 90 -7.71 0.64 20.97
C GLU A 90 -8.83 0.05 20.10
N GLU A 91 -8.55 -0.98 19.29
CA GLU A 91 -9.52 -2.07 19.28
C GLU A 91 -9.44 -2.65 20.68
N ALA A 92 -10.25 -2.08 21.59
CA ALA A 92 -10.54 -2.69 22.86
C ALA A 92 -10.84 -4.15 22.54
N LEU A 93 -9.95 -5.05 22.95
CA LEU A 93 -10.15 -6.48 22.81
C LEU A 93 -11.62 -6.76 23.14
N PRO A 94 -12.36 -7.51 22.31
CA PRO A 94 -13.79 -7.73 22.52
C PRO A 94 -13.97 -8.67 23.72
N SER A 95 -13.64 -8.15 24.88
CA SER A 95 -13.60 -8.81 26.18
C SER A 95 -15.00 -9.21 26.58
N THR A 96 -16.00 -8.41 26.22
CA THR A 96 -17.42 -8.74 26.38
C THR A 96 -17.84 -9.93 25.52
N GLU A 97 -17.41 -9.99 24.25
CA GLU A 97 -17.73 -11.12 23.36
C GLU A 97 -17.04 -12.41 23.84
N LEU A 98 -15.77 -12.31 24.25
CA LEU A 98 -15.03 -13.45 24.82
C LEU A 98 -15.66 -13.95 26.13
N ILE A 99 -16.13 -13.04 26.99
CA ILE A 99 -16.84 -13.41 28.24
C ILE A 99 -18.15 -14.14 27.91
N GLU A 100 -18.93 -13.64 26.96
CA GLU A 100 -20.19 -14.25 26.55
C GLU A 100 -19.97 -15.67 25.99
N GLN A 101 -18.96 -15.84 25.12
CA GLN A 101 -18.56 -17.14 24.60
C GLN A 101 -18.13 -18.11 25.72
N VAL A 102 -17.34 -17.66 26.69
CA VAL A 102 -16.91 -18.51 27.81
C VAL A 102 -18.08 -18.91 28.71
N ILE A 103 -19.04 -18.01 28.96
CA ILE A 103 -20.25 -18.32 29.74
C ILE A 103 -21.14 -19.33 28.99
N GLU A 104 -21.29 -19.18 27.67
CA GLU A 104 -22.06 -20.10 26.85
C GLU A 104 -21.43 -21.49 26.81
N TYR A 105 -20.10 -21.58 26.62
CA TYR A 105 -19.37 -22.84 26.71
C TYR A 105 -19.49 -23.50 28.08
N ALA A 106 -19.40 -22.74 29.17
CA ALA A 106 -19.60 -23.29 30.51
C ALA A 106 -21.03 -23.81 30.70
N ARG A 107 -22.04 -23.09 30.20
CA ARG A 107 -23.44 -23.53 30.24
C ARG A 107 -23.66 -24.82 29.46
N GLU A 108 -23.11 -24.94 28.26
CA GLU A 108 -23.24 -26.16 27.45
C GLU A 108 -22.54 -27.37 28.07
N LEU A 109 -21.38 -27.17 28.71
CA LEU A 109 -20.64 -28.24 29.40
C LEU A 109 -21.32 -28.70 30.69
N GLU A 110 -21.96 -27.79 31.43
CA GLU A 110 -22.71 -28.12 32.66
C GLU A 110 -24.15 -28.57 32.39
N MET A 111 -24.65 -28.40 31.15
CA MET A 111 -25.96 -28.92 30.76
C MET A 111 -25.88 -30.45 30.71
N ILE A 112 -26.43 -31.09 31.73
CA ILE A 112 -26.62 -32.55 31.74
C ILE A 112 -27.63 -32.88 30.63
N VAL A 113 -27.19 -33.65 29.63
CA VAL A 113 -28.06 -34.29 28.63
C VAL A 113 -28.79 -35.47 29.26
#